data_AF-A0A9E2ANI3-F1
#
_entry.id   AF-A0A9E2ANI3-F1
#
_cell.length_a   1.000
_cell.length_b   1.000
_cell.length_c   1.000
_cell.angle_alpha   90.00
_cell.angle_beta   90.00
_cell.angle_gamma   90.00
#
_symmetry.space_group_name_H-M   'P 1'
#
loop_
_entity.id
_entity.type
_entity.pdbx_description
1 polymer ?
#
loop_
_entity_poly.entity_id
_entity_poly.type
_entity_poly.pdbx_seq_one_letter_code
_entity_poly.pdbx_strand_id
1 'polypeptide(L)'
;MNTRIIYIIFFLVLVRMADGQEKQNLIPNPGFESFSAYPVGWFYTGKHFSNVVKYWSSPTAASPDAYGPNIFVPTFWKDKGFGMADPHSGAAMAGITVYGCQDGKPHCREYIQTPLIEPLVVGQRYGFSMWIRKLESGFDIKSFGVSFTFDKTYI
;
A
#
# COMPACT_ATOMS: atom_id res chain seq x y z
N MET A 1 2.12 36.26 61.08
CA MET A 1 1.42 36.97 59.99
C MET A 1 2.27 36.82 58.74
N ASN A 2 1.72 36.20 57.68
CA ASN A 2 2.21 36.10 56.28
C ASN A 2 2.21 34.67 55.73
N THR A 3 1.01 34.13 55.51
CA THR A 3 0.77 32.82 54.89
C THR A 3 -0.13 32.97 53.67
N ARG A 4 0.12 33.91 52.75
CA ARG A 4 -0.85 34.17 51.65
C ARG A 4 -0.30 34.56 50.26
N ILE A 5 1.00 34.65 49.99
CA ILE A 5 1.47 35.23 48.69
C ILE A 5 2.59 34.39 48.02
N ILE A 6 2.53 33.06 48.11
CA ILE A 6 3.39 32.17 47.28
C ILE A 6 2.58 31.00 46.70
N TYR A 7 1.33 31.25 46.31
CA TYR A 7 0.50 30.27 45.58
C TYR A 7 0.02 30.80 44.23
N ILE A 8 0.57 31.92 43.75
CA ILE A 8 0.09 32.60 42.53
C ILE A 8 1.03 32.41 41.31
N ILE A 9 2.20 31.78 41.48
CA ILE A 9 3.12 31.47 40.36
C ILE A 9 3.34 29.96 40.20
N PHE A 10 2.28 29.19 40.46
CA PHE A 10 2.11 27.87 39.87
C PHE A 10 0.77 27.84 39.13
N PHE A 11 0.47 28.94 38.43
CA PHE A 11 -0.57 28.95 37.41
C PHE A 11 -0.04 28.04 36.32
N LEU A 12 -0.53 26.79 36.31
CA LEU A 12 -0.33 25.81 35.26
C LEU A 12 -0.61 26.49 33.92
N VAL A 13 0.46 26.91 33.26
CA VAL A 13 0.49 27.04 31.83
C VAL A 13 0.54 25.60 31.30
N LEU A 14 -0.60 24.91 31.42
CA LEU A 14 -0.95 23.82 30.51
C LEU A 14 -1.18 24.50 29.15
N VAL A 15 -0.09 24.91 28.51
CA VAL A 15 -0.08 25.05 27.06
C VAL A 15 -0.51 23.68 26.57
N ARG A 16 -1.77 23.61 26.14
CA ARG A 16 -2.22 22.58 25.23
C ARG A 16 -1.27 22.70 24.04
N MET A 17 -0.20 21.91 24.05
CA MET A 17 0.40 21.46 22.82
C MET A 17 -0.77 20.77 22.12
N ALA A 18 -1.47 21.52 21.26
CA ALA A 18 -2.13 20.91 20.14
C ALA A 18 -0.97 20.37 19.32
N ASP A 19 -0.45 19.21 19.72
CA ASP A 19 0.35 18.39 18.86
C ASP A 19 -0.54 18.21 17.64
N GLY A 20 -0.24 18.97 16.60
CA GLY A 20 -0.46 18.53 15.24
C GLY A 20 0.39 17.29 15.10
N GLN A 21 -0.08 16.19 15.71
CA GLN A 21 0.50 14.88 15.58
C GLN A 21 0.41 14.65 14.08
N GLU A 22 1.56 14.69 13.38
CA GLU A 22 1.60 14.29 11.99
C GLU A 22 0.96 12.91 11.96
N LYS A 23 -0.29 12.85 11.48
CA LYS A 23 -1.03 11.60 11.48
C LYS A 23 -0.24 10.66 10.58
N GLN A 24 0.38 9.69 11.20
CA GLN A 24 1.22 8.74 10.50
C GLN A 24 0.33 7.94 9.56
N ASN A 25 0.81 7.72 8.34
CA ASN A 25 0.08 6.93 7.36
C ASN A 25 -0.20 5.55 7.96
N LEU A 26 -1.48 5.18 8.08
CA LEU A 26 -1.89 3.90 8.66
C LEU A 26 -1.58 2.71 7.75
N ILE A 27 -1.24 2.96 6.50
CA ILE A 27 -0.81 1.94 5.55
C ILE A 27 0.69 1.71 5.73
N PRO A 28 1.12 0.52 6.17
CA PRO A 28 2.55 0.21 6.21
C PRO A 28 3.08 0.03 4.79
N ASN A 29 4.31 0.50 4.55
CA ASN A 29 4.96 0.42 3.23
C ASN A 29 4.07 0.94 2.08
N PRO A 30 3.57 2.19 2.14
CA PRO A 30 2.54 2.71 1.22
C PRO A 30 3.04 2.89 -0.22
N GLY A 31 4.37 2.99 -0.42
CA GLY A 31 5.01 3.08 -1.73
C GLY A 31 5.62 1.76 -2.23
N PHE A 32 5.40 0.63 -1.54
CA PHE A 32 5.94 -0.69 -1.91
C PHE A 32 7.48 -0.80 -1.93
N GLU A 33 8.20 0.16 -1.35
CA GLU A 33 9.67 0.23 -1.33
C GLU A 33 10.34 -0.85 -0.47
N SER A 34 9.63 -1.37 0.53
CA SER A 34 10.18 -2.38 1.44
C SER A 34 9.93 -3.80 0.95
N PHE A 35 11.01 -4.55 0.74
CA PHE A 35 10.99 -5.96 0.35
C PHE A 35 11.57 -6.83 1.47
N SER A 36 10.98 -8.01 1.71
CA SER A 36 11.52 -9.01 2.64
C SER A 36 12.73 -9.75 2.06
N ALA A 37 12.75 -9.90 0.74
CA ALA A 37 13.87 -10.42 -0.05
C ALA A 37 13.77 -9.85 -1.46
N TYR A 38 14.90 -9.61 -2.13
CA TYR A 38 14.87 -9.28 -3.55
C TYR A 38 14.51 -10.55 -4.34
N PRO A 39 13.46 -10.50 -5.18
CA PRO A 39 13.01 -11.68 -5.90
C PRO A 39 14.05 -12.07 -6.96
N VAL A 40 14.43 -13.35 -7.00
CA VAL A 40 15.40 -13.90 -7.97
C VAL A 40 14.80 -14.01 -9.39
N GLY A 41 13.48 -13.92 -9.50
CA GLY A 41 12.73 -13.90 -10.76
C GLY A 41 11.36 -13.26 -10.57
N TRP A 42 10.58 -13.17 -11.64
CA TRP A 42 9.27 -12.51 -11.59
C TRP A 42 8.21 -13.36 -10.87
N PHE A 43 7.12 -12.73 -10.44
CA PHE A 43 6.11 -13.38 -9.60
C PHE A 43 5.22 -14.30 -10.43
N TYR A 44 4.95 -15.49 -9.90
CA TYR A 44 4.12 -16.51 -10.56
C TYR A 44 2.87 -16.88 -9.75
N THR A 45 2.82 -16.49 -8.47
CA THR A 45 1.69 -16.79 -7.57
C THR A 45 1.53 -15.70 -6.53
N GLY A 46 0.34 -15.64 -5.94
CA GLY A 46 0.04 -14.68 -4.87
C GLY A 46 0.88 -14.91 -3.61
N LYS A 47 1.28 -16.17 -3.37
CA LYS A 47 2.20 -16.52 -2.29
C LYS A 47 3.59 -15.93 -2.52
N HIS A 48 4.10 -15.95 -3.76
CA HIS A 48 5.40 -15.34 -4.06
C HIS A 48 5.38 -13.83 -3.80
N PHE A 49 4.34 -13.13 -4.27
CA PHE A 49 4.16 -11.70 -3.98
C PHE A 49 4.12 -11.43 -2.47
N SER A 50 3.29 -12.18 -1.74
CA SER A 50 3.10 -12.03 -0.29
C SER A 50 4.36 -12.28 0.54
N ASN A 51 5.29 -13.08 0.03
CA ASN A 51 6.56 -13.34 0.71
C ASN A 51 7.60 -12.24 0.47
N VAL A 52 7.46 -11.48 -0.61
CA VAL A 52 8.50 -10.55 -1.10
C VAL A 52 8.17 -9.11 -0.75
N VAL A 53 6.93 -8.65 -0.97
CA VAL A 53 6.57 -7.25 -0.69
C VAL A 53 6.16 -7.12 0.78
N LYS A 54 6.94 -6.38 1.57
CA LYS A 54 6.75 -6.34 3.03
C LYS A 54 5.40 -5.71 3.37
N TYR A 55 4.66 -6.39 4.26
CA TYR A 55 3.31 -6.06 4.76
C TYR A 55 2.15 -6.24 3.77
N TRP A 56 2.45 -6.39 2.48
CA TRP A 56 1.44 -6.60 1.45
C TRP A 56 1.27 -8.09 1.15
N SER A 57 0.06 -8.49 0.81
CA SER A 57 -0.23 -9.87 0.40
C SER A 57 -1.30 -9.93 -0.68
N SER A 58 -1.30 -11.01 -1.45
CA SER A 58 -2.40 -11.33 -2.36
C SER A 58 -3.45 -12.15 -1.58
N PRO A 59 -4.74 -11.75 -1.59
CA PRO A 59 -5.82 -12.56 -1.04
C PRO A 59 -6.20 -13.73 -1.96
N THR A 60 -5.68 -13.78 -3.18
CA THR A 60 -5.99 -14.82 -4.19
C THR A 60 -4.75 -15.64 -4.54
N ALA A 61 -4.92 -16.75 -5.23
CA ALA A 61 -3.81 -17.52 -5.80
C ALA A 61 -3.12 -16.81 -6.99
N ALA A 62 -3.73 -15.77 -7.55
CA ALA A 62 -3.23 -15.01 -8.69
C ALA A 62 -1.94 -14.24 -8.38
N SER A 63 -1.25 -13.70 -9.38
CA SER A 63 0.13 -13.24 -9.31
C SER A 63 0.28 -11.72 -9.47
N PRO A 64 -0.09 -10.90 -8.46
CA PRO A 64 0.30 -9.50 -8.45
C PRO A 64 1.79 -9.33 -8.68
N ASP A 65 2.14 -8.27 -9.40
CA ASP A 65 3.51 -7.93 -9.74
C ASP A 65 4.07 -6.92 -8.74
N ALA A 66 5.36 -7.04 -8.44
CA ALA A 66 6.12 -5.93 -7.88
C ALA A 66 7.15 -5.46 -8.90
N TYR A 67 7.45 -4.17 -8.89
CA TYR A 67 8.43 -3.52 -9.74
C TYR A 67 9.39 -2.71 -8.86
N GLY A 68 10.65 -2.64 -9.26
CA GLY A 68 11.68 -1.88 -8.54
C GLY A 68 13.09 -2.13 -9.09
N PRO A 69 14.11 -1.42 -8.57
CA PRO A 69 15.48 -1.40 -9.14
C PRO A 69 16.14 -2.77 -9.30
N ASN A 70 15.76 -3.75 -8.46
CA ASN A 70 16.34 -5.08 -8.44
C ASN A 70 15.31 -6.18 -8.79
N ILE A 71 14.22 -5.82 -9.47
CA ILE A 71 13.19 -6.78 -9.88
C ILE A 71 13.27 -6.96 -11.39
N PHE A 72 13.67 -8.16 -11.80
CA PHE A 72 13.75 -8.52 -13.21
C PHE A 72 12.36 -8.81 -13.78
N VAL A 73 11.96 -8.03 -14.79
CA VAL A 73 10.79 -8.33 -15.64
C VAL A 73 11.28 -9.10 -16.88
N PRO A 74 10.72 -10.30 -17.18
CA PRO A 74 11.13 -11.09 -18.34
C PRO A 74 10.89 -10.35 -19.66
N THR A 75 11.76 -10.55 -20.65
CA THR A 75 11.71 -9.85 -21.95
C THR A 75 10.34 -9.96 -22.61
N PHE A 76 9.75 -11.15 -22.63
CA PHE A 76 8.42 -11.37 -23.20
C PHE A 76 7.33 -10.46 -22.61
N TRP A 77 7.42 -10.15 -21.31
CA TRP A 77 6.48 -9.24 -20.64
C TRP A 77 6.88 -7.78 -20.81
N LYS A 78 8.18 -7.47 -20.82
CA LYS A 78 8.67 -6.14 -21.18
C LYS A 78 8.18 -5.73 -22.57
N ASP A 79 8.24 -6.61 -23.56
CA ASP A 79 7.77 -6.34 -24.93
C ASP A 79 6.27 -6.01 -24.99
N LYS A 80 5.50 -6.40 -23.96
CA LYS A 80 4.07 -6.07 -23.79
C LYS A 80 3.82 -4.81 -22.96
N GLY A 81 4.88 -4.11 -22.53
CA GLY A 81 4.81 -2.89 -21.73
C GLY A 81 5.04 -3.08 -20.22
N PHE A 82 5.19 -4.30 -19.74
CA PHE A 82 5.31 -4.54 -18.29
C PHE A 82 6.64 -4.01 -17.76
N GLY A 83 6.60 -3.27 -16.65
CA GLY A 83 7.76 -2.63 -16.06
C GLY A 83 8.29 -1.40 -16.81
N MET A 84 7.60 -0.91 -17.84
CA MET A 84 7.95 0.36 -18.51
C MET A 84 7.38 1.60 -17.79
N ALA A 85 6.41 1.41 -16.90
CA ALA A 85 5.81 2.49 -16.15
C ALA A 85 6.69 2.85 -14.94
N ASP A 86 7.03 4.13 -14.83
CA ASP A 86 7.71 4.66 -13.64
C ASP A 86 6.75 4.74 -12.45
N PRO A 87 7.23 4.44 -11.23
CA PRO A 87 6.51 4.74 -9.99
C PRO A 87 6.18 6.23 -9.87
N HIS A 88 5.05 6.54 -9.24
CA HIS A 88 4.70 7.94 -8.93
C HIS A 88 5.72 8.60 -7.99
N SER A 89 6.26 7.84 -7.05
CA SER A 89 7.24 8.28 -6.06
C SER A 89 8.14 7.12 -5.67
N GLY A 90 9.37 7.42 -5.25
CA GLY A 90 10.32 6.38 -4.86
C GLY A 90 10.82 5.60 -6.07
N ALA A 91 11.08 4.30 -5.88
CA ALA A 91 11.67 3.44 -6.88
C ALA A 91 10.84 2.16 -7.13
N ALA A 92 9.82 1.89 -6.34
CA ALA A 92 9.02 0.69 -6.43
C ALA A 92 7.52 0.97 -6.64
N MET A 93 6.81 -0.03 -7.17
CA MET A 93 5.36 -0.04 -7.25
C MET A 93 4.82 -1.47 -7.34
N ALA A 94 3.53 -1.65 -7.09
CA ALA A 94 2.82 -2.90 -7.33
C ALA A 94 1.94 -2.80 -8.59
N GLY A 95 1.79 -3.92 -9.30
CA GLY A 95 0.87 -4.08 -10.42
C GLY A 95 -0.15 -5.17 -10.16
N ILE A 96 -1.36 -4.96 -10.66
CA ILE A 96 -2.45 -5.94 -10.61
C ILE A 96 -3.22 -5.94 -11.92
N THR A 97 -3.59 -7.12 -12.37
CA THR A 97 -4.56 -7.34 -13.45
C THR A 97 -5.96 -7.19 -12.88
N VAL A 98 -6.68 -6.12 -13.22
CA VAL A 98 -8.03 -5.86 -12.69
C VAL A 98 -9.15 -6.43 -13.58
N TYR A 99 -8.80 -6.79 -14.81
CA TYR A 99 -9.70 -7.34 -15.82
C TYR A 99 -8.91 -8.10 -16.89
N GLY A 100 -9.50 -9.18 -17.42
CA GLY A 100 -9.03 -9.90 -18.61
C GLY A 100 -8.53 -11.32 -18.33
N CYS A 101 -9.22 -12.32 -18.88
CA CYS A 101 -8.82 -13.73 -18.89
C CYS A 101 -8.33 -14.21 -20.27
N GLN A 102 -8.14 -13.28 -21.21
CA GLN A 102 -7.88 -13.60 -22.62
C GLN A 102 -6.38 -13.74 -22.90
N ASP A 103 -6.05 -14.33 -24.05
CA ASP A 103 -4.68 -14.45 -24.58
C ASP A 103 -3.68 -15.14 -23.63
N GLY A 104 -4.14 -16.18 -22.94
CA GLY A 104 -3.29 -17.03 -22.11
C GLY A 104 -2.91 -16.45 -20.75
N LYS A 105 -3.50 -15.33 -20.32
CA LYS A 105 -3.39 -14.89 -18.92
C LYS A 105 -4.27 -15.78 -18.02
N PRO A 106 -3.67 -16.53 -17.06
CA PRO A 106 -4.44 -17.44 -16.21
C PRO A 106 -5.27 -16.71 -15.14
N HIS A 107 -4.93 -15.45 -14.83
CA HIS A 107 -5.54 -14.70 -13.74
C HIS A 107 -6.35 -13.51 -14.26
N CYS A 108 -7.66 -13.63 -14.13
CA CYS A 108 -8.65 -12.67 -14.62
C CYS A 108 -8.74 -11.37 -13.81
N ARG A 109 -8.40 -11.49 -12.52
CA ARG A 109 -8.50 -10.42 -11.55
C ARG A 109 -7.58 -10.69 -10.37
N GLU A 110 -6.83 -9.68 -10.00
CA GLU A 110 -5.85 -9.67 -8.93
C GLU A 110 -6.22 -8.59 -7.92
N TYR A 111 -5.85 -8.87 -6.68
CA TYR A 111 -6.06 -7.99 -5.55
C TYR A 111 -4.79 -8.00 -4.71
N ILE A 112 -4.57 -6.92 -3.98
CA ILE A 112 -3.56 -6.83 -2.93
C ILE A 112 -4.22 -6.28 -1.67
N GLN A 113 -3.74 -6.71 -0.52
CA GLN A 113 -4.23 -6.27 0.78
C GLN A 113 -3.06 -6.06 1.74
N THR A 114 -3.27 -5.18 2.71
CA THR A 114 -2.31 -4.87 3.77
C THR A 114 -3.09 -4.58 5.06
N PRO A 115 -2.63 -5.04 6.23
CA PRO A 115 -3.21 -4.63 7.49
C PRO A 115 -2.88 -3.16 7.75
N LEU A 116 -3.80 -2.43 8.38
CA LEU A 116 -3.46 -1.12 8.94
C LEU A 116 -2.52 -1.30 10.13
N ILE A 117 -1.65 -0.32 10.36
CA ILE A 117 -0.73 -0.29 11.52
C ILE A 117 -1.52 -0.33 12.83
N GLU A 118 -2.67 0.35 12.86
CA GLU A 118 -3.62 0.36 13.97
C GLU A 118 -5.07 0.36 13.45
N PRO A 119 -6.04 -0.12 14.25
CA PRO A 119 -7.45 -0.11 13.87
C PRO A 119 -7.99 1.31 13.67
N LEU A 120 -8.99 1.45 12.78
CA LEU A 120 -9.73 2.70 12.63
C LEU A 120 -10.56 2.98 13.88
N VAL A 121 -10.60 4.25 14.30
CA VAL A 121 -11.34 4.70 15.48
C VAL A 121 -12.73 5.19 15.06
N VAL A 122 -13.76 4.72 15.76
CA VAL A 122 -15.15 5.12 15.53
C VAL A 122 -15.30 6.63 15.65
N GLY A 123 -16.00 7.23 14.68
CA GLY A 123 -16.24 8.68 14.62
C GLY A 123 -15.07 9.50 14.09
N GLN A 124 -13.91 8.89 13.80
CA GLN A 124 -12.80 9.60 13.15
C GLN A 124 -12.95 9.61 11.62
N ARG A 125 -12.57 10.73 11.01
CA ARG A 125 -12.49 10.88 9.55
C ARG A 125 -11.08 10.55 9.07
N TYR A 126 -11.00 9.70 8.06
CA TYR A 126 -9.77 9.30 7.40
C TYR A 126 -9.80 9.72 5.92
N GLY A 127 -8.63 10.08 5.38
CA GLY A 127 -8.42 10.29 3.96
C GLY A 127 -7.70 9.09 3.36
N PHE A 128 -8.19 8.59 2.23
CA PHE A 128 -7.52 7.57 1.43
C PHE A 128 -7.28 8.12 0.03
N SER A 129 -6.08 7.93 -0.49
CA SER A 129 -5.68 8.32 -1.83
C SER A 129 -4.62 7.37 -2.33
N MET A 130 -4.60 7.11 -3.63
CA MET A 130 -3.60 6.28 -4.28
C MET A 130 -3.37 6.75 -5.71
N TRP A 131 -2.19 6.44 -6.24
CA TRP A 131 -1.83 6.69 -7.62
C TRP A 131 -2.00 5.40 -8.43
N ILE A 132 -2.62 5.51 -9.60
CA ILE A 132 -2.84 4.40 -10.52
C ILE A 132 -2.27 4.81 -11.86
N ARG A 133 -1.46 3.93 -12.45
CA ARG A 133 -0.98 4.07 -13.82
C ARG A 133 -1.43 2.86 -14.61
N LYS A 134 -2.13 3.12 -15.72
CA LYS A 134 -2.53 2.06 -16.65
C LYS A 134 -1.30 1.55 -17.39
N LEU A 135 -1.27 0.24 -17.65
CA LEU A 135 -0.39 -0.32 -18.67
C LEU A 135 -0.79 0.26 -20.03
N GLU A 136 0.18 0.69 -20.85
CA GLU A 136 -0.11 1.40 -22.10
C GLU A 136 -0.98 0.57 -23.07
N SER A 137 -0.69 -0.73 -23.18
CA SER A 137 -1.46 -1.71 -23.97
C SER A 137 -2.72 -2.22 -23.27
N GLY A 138 -3.01 -1.76 -22.05
CA GLY A 138 -4.09 -2.27 -21.20
C GLY A 138 -5.46 -1.67 -21.49
N PHE A 139 -6.50 -2.41 -21.12
CA PHE A 139 -7.89 -1.96 -21.17
C PHE A 139 -8.17 -0.85 -20.15
N ASP A 140 -9.03 0.09 -20.53
CA ASP A 140 -9.61 1.04 -19.59
C ASP A 140 -10.69 0.35 -18.75
N ILE A 141 -10.75 0.72 -17.47
CA ILE A 141 -11.78 0.24 -16.54
C ILE A 141 -12.60 1.41 -16.03
N LYS A 142 -13.91 1.20 -15.88
CA LYS A 142 -14.82 2.24 -15.39
C LYS A 142 -14.68 2.50 -13.89
N SER A 143 -14.33 1.48 -13.11
CA SER A 143 -14.36 1.57 -11.65
C SER A 143 -13.21 0.78 -11.02
N PHE A 144 -12.49 1.47 -10.13
CA PHE A 144 -11.47 0.92 -9.25
C PHE A 144 -11.79 1.37 -7.82
N GLY A 145 -11.62 0.50 -6.84
CA GLY A 145 -11.97 0.81 -5.46
C GLY A 145 -11.20 -0.02 -4.45
N VAL A 146 -11.38 0.32 -3.18
CA VAL A 146 -10.79 -0.36 -2.03
C VAL A 146 -11.88 -0.77 -1.05
N SER A 147 -11.63 -1.83 -0.29
CA SER A 147 -12.52 -2.32 0.76
C SER A 147 -11.77 -2.36 2.09
N PHE A 148 -12.48 -2.05 3.17
CA PHE A 148 -11.98 -2.18 4.54
C PHE A 148 -12.70 -3.34 5.22
N THR A 149 -11.93 -4.26 5.81
CA THR A 149 -12.44 -5.45 6.48
C THR A 149 -11.84 -5.55 7.87
N PHE A 150 -12.54 -6.22 8.79
CA PHE A 150 -12.01 -6.50 10.12
C PHE A 150 -10.91 -7.57 10.09
N ASP A 151 -11.10 -8.57 9.22
CA ASP A 151 -10.19 -9.70 9.08
C ASP A 151 -9.48 -9.69 7.73
N LYS A 152 -8.33 -10.36 7.70
CA LYS A 152 -7.63 -10.67 6.45
C LYS A 152 -8.53 -11.53 5.57
N THR A 153 -8.71 -11.12 4.31
CA THR A 153 -9.60 -11.82 3.38
C THR A 153 -8.81 -12.81 2.52
N TYR A 154 -9.42 -13.95 2.23
CA TYR A 154 -8.97 -14.90 1.21
C TYR A 154 -10.12 -15.06 0.20
N ILE A 155 -9.84 -14.87 -1.09
CA ILE A 155 -10.82 -14.85 -2.18
C ILE A 155 -10.47 -15.96 -3.17
#